data_AF-A0A8B6FQ46-F1
#
_entry.id   AF-A0A8B6FQ46-F1
#
_cell.length_a   1.000
_cell.length_b   1.000
_cell.length_c   1.000
_cell.angle_alpha   90.00
_cell.angle_beta   90.00
_cell.angle_gamma   90.00
#
_symmetry.space_group_name_H-M   'P 1'
#
loop_
_entity.id
_entity.type
_entity.pdbx_description
1 polymer ?
#
loop_
_entity_poly.entity_id
_entity_poly.type
_entity_poly.pdbx_seq_one_letter_code
_entity_poly.pdbx_strand_id
1 'polypeptide(L)'
;MITMNMHFVRLSAVILIIISFLRPIITAESKRCFQSNAGLSSGCSIPLFKKFPYKKNFTPSCQRHDICYNCAAKFSKSRKYCDSLFLTDMKKVCNRMKLLKKVACRGFARIYHSAVRVGGKKFFRETAKSQCSQTWVPSCFP
;
A
#
# COMPACT_ATOMS: atom_id res chain seq x y z
N MET A 1 31.41 -43.77 -14.87
CA MET A 1 30.52 -42.81 -15.56
C MET A 1 30.30 -41.59 -14.66
N ILE A 2 31.17 -40.58 -14.75
CA ILE A 2 31.03 -39.30 -14.03
C ILE A 2 31.09 -38.21 -15.11
N THR A 3 29.96 -37.97 -15.78
CA THR A 3 29.77 -36.85 -16.72
C THR A 3 28.33 -36.36 -16.62
N MET A 4 27.81 -36.16 -15.39
CA MET A 4 26.62 -35.33 -15.18
C MET A 4 27.02 -33.84 -15.17
N ASN A 5 27.37 -33.40 -16.38
CA ASN A 5 26.92 -32.16 -17.01
C ASN A 5 26.98 -30.86 -16.17
N MET A 6 28.20 -30.31 -16.09
CA MET A 6 28.53 -28.90 -15.81
C MET A 6 27.61 -27.85 -16.50
N HIS A 7 26.89 -28.22 -17.57
CA HIS A 7 25.93 -27.36 -18.26
C HIS A 7 24.68 -27.03 -17.41
N PHE A 8 24.18 -27.95 -16.59
CA PHE A 8 22.97 -27.73 -15.78
C PHE A 8 23.23 -26.73 -14.63
N VAL A 9 24.44 -26.76 -14.07
CA VAL A 9 24.91 -25.83 -13.02
C VAL A 9 25.10 -24.40 -13.56
N ARG A 10 25.50 -24.25 -14.82
CA ARG A 10 25.69 -22.94 -15.46
C ARG A 10 24.38 -22.26 -15.85
N LEU A 11 23.39 -23.00 -16.38
CA LEU A 11 22.06 -22.43 -16.66
C LEU A 11 21.37 -21.92 -15.40
N SER A 12 21.47 -22.65 -14.29
CA SER A 12 20.86 -22.26 -13.02
C SER A 12 21.54 -21.03 -12.38
N ALA A 13 22.85 -20.87 -12.52
CA ALA A 13 23.56 -19.67 -12.06
C ALA A 13 23.16 -18.40 -12.86
N VAL A 14 23.01 -18.49 -14.18
CA VAL A 14 22.60 -17.34 -15.03
C VAL A 14 21.17 -16.90 -14.69
N ILE A 15 20.25 -17.84 -14.45
CA ILE A 15 18.88 -17.55 -14.02
C ILE A 15 18.86 -16.85 -12.66
N LEU A 16 19.67 -17.30 -11.69
CA LEU A 16 19.79 -16.66 -10.38
C LEU A 16 20.39 -15.25 -10.45
N ILE A 17 21.33 -15.01 -11.37
CA ILE A 17 21.93 -13.70 -11.63
C ILE A 17 20.89 -12.73 -12.24
N ILE A 18 20.12 -13.16 -13.24
CA ILE A 18 19.04 -12.35 -13.83
C ILE A 18 17.97 -12.00 -12.78
N ILE A 19 17.58 -12.97 -11.94
CA ILE A 19 16.61 -12.75 -10.85
C ILE A 19 17.15 -11.76 -9.80
N SER A 20 18.46 -11.74 -9.54
CA SER A 20 19.07 -10.79 -8.59
C SER A 20 19.19 -9.37 -9.15
N PHE A 21 19.36 -9.19 -10.46
CA PHE A 21 19.34 -7.87 -11.11
C PHE A 21 17.92 -7.30 -11.33
N LEU A 22 16.88 -8.14 -11.44
CA LEU A 22 15.48 -7.67 -11.60
C LEU A 22 14.76 -7.33 -10.28
N ARG A 23 15.15 -7.97 -9.16
CA ARG A 23 14.61 -7.70 -7.81
C ARG A 23 14.73 -6.25 -7.30
N PRO A 24 15.83 -5.50 -7.53
CA PRO A 24 15.96 -4.15 -6.99
C PRO A 24 14.93 -3.16 -7.56
N ILE A 25 14.51 -3.32 -8.81
CA ILE A 25 13.62 -2.35 -9.49
C ILE A 25 12.22 -2.34 -8.83
N ILE A 26 11.61 -3.51 -8.64
CA ILE A 26 10.26 -3.64 -8.06
C ILE A 26 10.23 -3.17 -6.59
N THR A 27 11.32 -3.37 -5.85
CA THR A 27 11.38 -2.93 -4.45
C THR A 27 11.64 -1.43 -4.29
N ALA A 28 12.31 -0.78 -5.24
CA ALA A 28 12.59 0.65 -5.19
C ALA A 28 11.32 1.51 -5.34
N GLU A 29 10.41 1.13 -6.25
CA GLU A 29 9.19 1.88 -6.53
C GLU A 29 8.21 1.87 -5.35
N SER A 30 7.98 0.70 -4.76
CA SER A 30 7.17 0.57 -3.54
C SER A 30 7.78 1.35 -2.36
N LYS A 31 9.10 1.35 -2.18
CA LYS A 31 9.77 2.16 -1.14
C LYS A 31 9.58 3.65 -1.35
N ARG A 32 9.61 4.12 -2.61
CA ARG A 32 9.43 5.54 -2.94
C ARG A 32 8.07 6.05 -2.46
N CYS A 33 7.01 5.23 -2.54
CA CYS A 33 5.69 5.54 -2.01
C CYS A 33 5.62 5.72 -0.50
N PHE A 34 6.39 4.92 0.24
CA PHE A 34 6.34 4.92 1.70
C PHE A 34 7.30 5.93 2.32
N GLN A 35 8.34 6.36 1.59
CA GLN A 35 9.28 7.40 2.01
C GLN A 35 8.87 8.82 1.56
N SER A 36 8.16 8.95 0.44
CA SER A 36 7.77 10.27 -0.10
C SER A 36 6.45 10.75 0.52
N ASN A 37 6.54 11.67 1.47
CA ASN A 37 5.36 12.27 2.12
C ASN A 37 5.30 13.78 1.80
N ALA A 38 5.13 14.16 0.53
CA ALA A 38 5.09 15.56 0.08
C ALA A 38 3.85 16.36 0.57
N GLY A 39 3.47 16.20 1.84
CA GLY A 39 2.24 16.74 2.43
C GLY A 39 0.95 16.05 1.94
N LEU A 40 1.07 14.92 1.25
CA LEU A 40 -0.05 14.13 0.75
C LEU A 40 -0.52 13.06 1.72
N SER A 41 0.27 12.74 2.75
CA SER A 41 -0.01 11.67 3.70
C SER A 41 0.33 12.08 5.12
N SER A 42 -0.60 11.83 6.03
CA SER A 42 -0.47 12.00 7.48
C SER A 42 -0.38 10.66 8.20
N GLY A 43 -0.50 9.53 7.48
CA GLY A 43 -0.59 8.19 8.05
C GLY A 43 -1.92 7.94 8.76
N CYS A 44 -1.97 7.00 9.71
CA CYS A 44 -3.19 6.74 10.48
C CYS A 44 -3.38 7.74 11.64
N SER A 45 -3.27 9.04 11.34
CA SER A 45 -3.29 10.13 12.32
C SER A 45 -4.71 10.60 12.59
N ILE A 46 -5.44 9.83 13.40
CA ILE A 46 -6.75 10.24 13.94
C ILE A 46 -6.59 10.37 15.46
N PRO A 47 -7.01 11.49 16.08
CA PRO A 47 -6.88 11.71 17.52
C PRO A 47 -7.47 10.59 18.38
N LEU A 48 -8.60 10.02 17.94
CA LEU A 48 -9.29 8.90 18.61
C LEU A 48 -8.55 7.55 18.53
N PHE A 49 -7.52 7.43 17.69
CA PHE A 49 -6.89 6.14 17.36
C PHE A 49 -5.39 6.06 17.74
N LYS A 50 -4.91 6.89 18.66
CA LYS A 50 -3.48 6.87 19.08
C LYS A 50 -2.98 5.47 19.47
N LYS A 51 -3.82 4.65 20.12
CA LYS A 51 -3.54 3.25 20.51
C LYS A 51 -4.48 2.22 19.84
N PHE A 52 -5.01 2.52 18.65
CA PHE A 52 -6.00 1.62 18.05
C PHE A 52 -5.36 0.35 17.45
N PRO A 53 -6.00 -0.82 17.55
CA PRO A 53 -5.42 -2.09 17.10
C PRO A 53 -5.04 -2.08 15.61
N TYR A 54 -3.94 -2.77 15.28
CA TYR A 54 -3.39 -2.89 13.93
C TYR A 54 -2.93 -1.59 13.27
N LYS A 55 -2.89 -0.45 13.99
CA LYS A 55 -2.41 0.84 13.46
C LYS A 55 -1.10 0.72 12.69
N LYS A 56 -0.05 0.13 13.28
CA LYS A 56 1.25 -0.04 12.62
C LYS A 56 1.16 -0.90 11.35
N ASN A 57 0.33 -1.94 11.37
CA ASN A 57 0.12 -2.82 10.23
C ASN A 57 -0.65 -2.11 9.10
N PHE A 58 -1.57 -1.21 9.44
CA PHE A 58 -2.39 -0.47 8.48
C PHE A 58 -1.82 0.89 8.08
N THR A 59 -0.73 1.37 8.69
CA THR A 59 -0.05 2.61 8.26
C THR A 59 0.19 2.67 6.75
N PRO A 60 0.71 1.61 6.09
CA PRO A 60 0.86 1.62 4.63
C PRO A 60 -0.46 1.84 3.89
N SER A 61 -1.56 1.25 4.36
CA SER A 61 -2.90 1.43 3.79
C SER A 61 -3.45 2.84 4.03
N CYS A 62 -3.22 3.41 5.22
CA CYS A 62 -3.60 4.80 5.52
C CYS A 62 -2.85 5.78 4.63
N GLN A 63 -1.55 5.57 4.39
CA GLN A 63 -0.76 6.45 3.52
C GLN A 63 -1.30 6.46 2.08
N ARG A 64 -1.65 5.29 1.53
CA ARG A 64 -2.27 5.21 0.20
C ARG A 64 -3.66 5.85 0.16
N HIS A 65 -4.44 5.70 1.23
CA HIS A 65 -5.75 6.33 1.36
C HIS A 65 -5.66 7.85 1.37
N ASP A 66 -4.72 8.42 2.12
CA ASP A 66 -4.48 9.87 2.17
C ASP A 66 -4.04 10.41 0.78
N ILE A 67 -3.14 9.70 0.09
CA ILE A 67 -2.74 10.05 -1.28
C ILE A 67 -3.97 10.03 -2.21
N CYS A 68 -4.79 8.98 -2.11
CA CYS A 68 -6.02 8.88 -2.90
C CYS A 68 -6.96 10.07 -2.60
N TYR A 69 -7.19 10.41 -1.33
CA TYR A 69 -8.04 11.54 -0.94
C TYR A 69 -7.56 12.89 -1.47
N ASN A 70 -6.24 13.08 -1.58
CA ASN A 70 -5.68 14.32 -2.09
C ASN A 70 -5.58 14.37 -3.62
N CYS A 71 -5.55 13.21 -4.30
CA CYS A 71 -5.27 13.11 -5.73
C CYS A 71 -6.42 12.54 -6.58
N ALA A 72 -7.49 12.04 -5.96
CA ALA A 72 -8.59 11.35 -6.66
C ALA A 72 -9.18 12.15 -7.81
N ALA A 73 -9.33 13.47 -7.65
CA ALA A 73 -9.84 14.36 -8.69
C ALA A 73 -9.01 14.31 -9.99
N LYS A 74 -7.69 14.22 -9.88
CA LYS A 74 -6.78 14.11 -11.04
C LYS A 74 -7.00 12.82 -11.84
N PHE A 75 -7.41 11.75 -11.15
CA PHE A 75 -7.62 10.43 -11.75
C PHE A 75 -9.12 10.13 -11.94
N SER A 76 -9.98 11.14 -11.85
CA SER A 76 -11.44 11.00 -11.98
C SER A 76 -12.03 9.92 -11.06
N LYS A 77 -11.54 9.84 -9.81
CA LYS A 77 -11.99 8.87 -8.80
C LYS A 77 -12.83 9.55 -7.72
N SER A 78 -13.74 8.77 -7.13
CA SER A 78 -14.61 9.23 -6.05
C SER A 78 -14.03 8.92 -4.67
N ARG A 79 -14.54 9.59 -3.64
CA ARG A 79 -14.26 9.22 -2.24
C ARG A 79 -14.57 7.74 -1.96
N LYS A 80 -15.68 7.22 -2.49
CA LYS A 80 -16.09 5.83 -2.31
C LYS A 80 -15.07 4.85 -2.90
N TYR A 81 -14.43 5.22 -4.01
CA TYR A 81 -13.32 4.45 -4.60
C TYR A 81 -12.15 4.35 -3.61
N CYS A 82 -11.68 5.48 -3.10
CA CYS A 82 -10.60 5.51 -2.11
C CYS A 82 -10.93 4.71 -0.84
N ASP A 83 -12.14 4.88 -0.28
CA ASP A 83 -12.56 4.16 0.93
C ASP A 83 -12.59 2.63 0.71
N SER A 84 -13.09 2.19 -0.45
CA SER A 84 -13.18 0.75 -0.79
C SER A 84 -11.79 0.11 -0.98
N LEU A 85 -10.86 0.86 -1.58
CA LEU A 85 -9.48 0.43 -1.73
C LEU A 85 -8.74 0.39 -0.41
N PHE A 86 -9.00 1.34 0.49
CA PHE A 86 -8.46 1.32 1.84
C PHE A 86 -8.83 0.03 2.58
N LEU A 87 -10.11 -0.39 2.54
CA LEU A 87 -10.54 -1.68 3.11
C LEU A 87 -9.83 -2.87 2.45
N THR A 88 -9.71 -2.83 1.13
CA THR A 88 -9.05 -3.90 0.35
C THR A 88 -7.59 -4.06 0.74
N ASP A 89 -6.85 -2.96 0.85
CA ASP A 89 -5.44 -2.96 1.24
C ASP A 89 -5.24 -3.44 2.67
N MET A 90 -6.07 -2.99 3.62
CA MET A 90 -6.02 -3.51 4.99
C MET A 90 -6.30 -5.02 5.04
N LYS A 91 -7.26 -5.52 4.25
CA LYS A 91 -7.51 -6.97 4.14
C LYS A 91 -6.32 -7.74 3.55
N LYS A 92 -5.61 -7.17 2.57
CA LYS A 92 -4.36 -7.77 2.04
C LYS A 92 -3.30 -7.88 3.13
N VAL A 93 -3.15 -6.87 3.99
CA VAL A 93 -2.27 -6.93 5.16
C VAL A 93 -2.66 -8.09 6.07
N CYS A 94 -3.96 -8.26 6.36
CA CYS A 94 -4.47 -9.35 7.20
C CYS A 94 -4.26 -10.74 6.61
N ASN A 95 -4.23 -10.88 5.27
CA ASN A 95 -4.10 -12.18 4.61
C ASN A 95 -2.79 -12.91 4.95
N ARG A 96 -1.76 -12.16 5.35
CA ARG A 96 -0.44 -12.67 5.76
C ARG A 96 -0.37 -13.18 7.20
N MET A 97 -1.48 -13.09 7.96
CA MET A 97 -1.53 -13.48 9.37
C MET A 97 -2.12 -14.87 9.59
N LYS A 98 -1.81 -15.50 10.75
CA LYS A 98 -2.44 -16.75 11.24
C LYS A 98 -3.96 -16.59 11.37
N LEU A 99 -4.72 -17.67 11.28
CA LEU A 99 -6.19 -17.67 11.17
C LEU A 99 -6.90 -16.75 12.19
N LEU A 100 -6.64 -16.93 13.49
CA LEU A 100 -7.27 -16.11 14.53
C LEU A 100 -6.90 -14.63 14.42
N LYS A 101 -5.62 -14.32 14.23
CA LYS A 101 -5.14 -12.94 14.01
C LYS A 101 -5.72 -12.34 12.72
N LYS A 102 -5.88 -13.14 11.66
CA LYS A 102 -6.48 -12.72 10.38
C LYS A 102 -7.94 -12.33 10.56
N VAL A 103 -8.72 -13.12 11.31
CA VAL A 103 -10.13 -12.80 11.61
C VAL A 103 -10.22 -11.49 12.39
N ALA A 104 -9.46 -11.37 13.48
CA ALA A 104 -9.41 -10.14 14.28
C ALA A 104 -8.97 -8.92 13.43
N CYS A 105 -7.88 -9.05 12.68
CA CYS A 105 -7.38 -8.02 11.77
C CYS A 105 -8.44 -7.57 10.76
N ARG A 106 -9.16 -8.51 10.13
CA ARG A 106 -10.24 -8.17 9.19
C ARG A 106 -11.41 -7.46 9.87
N GLY A 107 -11.71 -7.81 11.12
CA GLY A 107 -12.67 -7.08 11.95
C GLY A 107 -12.27 -5.62 12.13
N PHE A 108 -11.04 -5.37 12.58
CA PHE A 108 -10.52 -4.00 12.72
C PHE A 108 -10.43 -3.26 11.39
N ALA A 109 -10.05 -3.93 10.29
CA ALA A 109 -10.05 -3.32 8.95
C ALA A 109 -11.44 -2.78 8.56
N ARG A 110 -12.53 -3.48 8.92
CA ARG A 110 -13.89 -2.97 8.71
C ARG A 110 -14.18 -1.76 9.59
N ILE A 111 -13.71 -1.73 10.84
CA ILE A 111 -13.90 -0.57 11.73
C ILE A 111 -13.19 0.67 11.18
N TYR A 112 -11.93 0.55 10.74
CA TYR A 112 -11.21 1.63 10.06
C TYR A 112 -11.97 2.14 8.83
N HIS A 113 -12.48 1.22 8.00
CA HIS A 113 -13.27 1.58 6.83
C HIS A 113 -14.56 2.32 7.22
N SER A 114 -15.31 1.83 8.20
CA SER A 114 -16.51 2.50 8.69
C SER A 114 -16.21 3.92 9.19
N ALA A 115 -15.09 4.11 9.90
CA ALA A 115 -14.68 5.43 10.37
C ALA A 115 -14.50 6.43 9.21
N VAL A 116 -13.83 6.05 8.12
CA VAL A 116 -13.68 6.94 6.95
C VAL A 116 -14.97 7.08 6.14
N ARG A 117 -15.87 6.08 6.17
CA ARG A 117 -17.19 6.21 5.53
C ARG A 117 -18.04 7.29 6.20
N VAL A 118 -18.00 7.35 7.54
CA VAL A 118 -18.77 8.31 8.36
C VAL A 118 -18.09 9.68 8.41
N GLY A 119 -16.79 9.74 8.70
CA GLY A 119 -16.07 11.00 8.97
C GLY A 119 -15.18 11.51 7.83
N GLY A 120 -14.86 10.67 6.84
CA GLY A 120 -13.83 10.97 5.84
C GLY A 120 -14.19 12.07 4.86
N LYS A 121 -15.48 12.40 4.65
CA LYS A 121 -15.90 13.41 3.67
C LYS A 121 -15.18 14.75 3.85
N LYS A 122 -14.93 15.18 5.10
CA LYS A 122 -14.27 16.46 5.42
C LYS A 122 -12.80 16.53 4.97
N PHE A 123 -12.17 15.38 4.71
CA PHE A 123 -10.76 15.29 4.33
C PHE A 123 -10.56 14.97 2.84
N PHE A 124 -11.62 14.56 2.14
CA PHE A 124 -11.57 14.28 0.72
C PHE A 124 -11.49 15.60 -0.06
N ARG A 125 -10.59 15.66 -1.06
CA ARG A 125 -10.44 16.85 -1.90
C ARG A 125 -11.12 16.66 -3.25
N GLU A 126 -11.98 17.60 -3.59
CA GLU A 126 -12.64 17.68 -4.89
C GLU A 126 -11.69 18.20 -5.99
N THR A 127 -10.61 18.89 -5.60
CA THR A 127 -9.52 19.31 -6.49
C THR A 127 -8.19 18.68 -6.04
N ALA A 128 -7.40 18.23 -7.02
CA ALA A 128 -6.13 17.59 -6.71
C ALA A 128 -5.10 18.60 -6.19
N LYS A 129 -4.33 18.22 -5.17
CA LYS A 129 -3.15 18.99 -4.75
C LYS A 129 -2.11 19.04 -5.87
N SER A 130 -1.33 20.11 -5.97
CA SER A 130 -0.26 20.25 -6.98
C SER A 130 0.77 19.12 -6.91
N GLN A 131 1.05 18.62 -5.70
CA GLN A 131 1.94 17.49 -5.46
C GLN A 131 1.48 16.18 -6.12
N CYS A 132 0.22 16.07 -6.56
CA CYS A 132 -0.31 14.92 -7.29
C CYS A 132 0.29 14.76 -8.71
N SER A 133 1.12 15.72 -9.15
CA SER A 133 1.90 15.65 -10.40
C SER A 133 3.30 15.10 -10.24
N GLN A 134 3.72 14.75 -9.03
CA GLN A 134 5.02 14.11 -8.82
C GLN A 134 5.03 12.69 -9.41
N THR A 135 6.17 12.30 -9.97
CA THR A 135 6.33 11.05 -10.75
C THR A 135 6.11 9.78 -9.95
N TRP A 136 6.25 9.82 -8.62
CA TRP A 136 5.99 8.69 -7.74
C TRP A 136 4.50 8.51 -7.44
N VAL A 137 3.65 9.53 -7.61
CA VAL A 137 2.24 9.47 -7.21
C VAL A 137 1.47 8.37 -7.94
N PRO A 138 1.59 8.17 -9.27
CA PRO A 138 0.90 7.08 -9.97
C PRO A 138 1.23 5.69 -9.41
N SER A 139 2.47 5.45 -8.95
CA SER A 139 2.89 4.18 -8.35
C SER A 139 2.25 3.93 -6.99
N CYS A 140 1.81 4.98 -6.30
CA CYS A 140 1.27 4.92 -4.94
C CYS A 140 -0.24 5.11 -4.90
N PHE A 141 -0.77 5.79 -5.91
CA PHE A 141 -2.19 5.89 -6.16
C PHE A 141 -2.75 4.49 -6.42
N PRO A 142 -3.79 4.08 -5.68
CA PRO A 142 -4.33 2.73 -5.78
C PRO A 142 -5.17 2.44 -7.01
#